data_AF-A0A4P0YH14-F1
#
_entry.id   AF-A0A4P0YH14-F1
#
_cell.length_a   1.000
_cell.length_b   1.000
_cell.length_c   1.000
_cell.angle_alpha   90.00
_cell.angle_beta   90.00
_cell.angle_gamma   90.00
#
_symmetry.space_group_name_H-M   'P 1'
#
loop_
_entity.id
_entity.type
_entity.pdbx_description
1 polymer ?
#
loop_
_entity_poly.entity_id
_entity_poly.type
_entity_poly.pdbx_seq_one_letter_code
_entity_poly.pdbx_strand_id
1 'polypeptide(L)'
;MLIELFRIEVPEIGEEVLEIKAAARDPGSRAKIAVKTNDKRIDPVGACVGMRGARVQAVSTELGGERIDIVLWDDNPAQFVINAMAPADVASIVVDEDKHTMDIAVEAGNLAQAIGRNGQNVRLASQLSGWELNVMTVDDLQAKHQAEAHAAIDTFTKYLDIDEDFATVLVEEGFSSLEELAYVPMKELLEIDGLDEATVEALRERAKNALTTLALAQEESLGDNKPADDLLNLEGLDRALAFNWLARGVCTLEDLAEQGVDDLADIEGMTDEKAGELIMAARNICWFGDEA
;
A
#
# COMPACT_ATOMS: atom_id res chain seq x y z
N MET A 1 2.93 2.02 -26.05
CA MET A 1 1.98 1.60 -27.10
C MET A 1 0.58 2.16 -26.85
N LEU A 2 -0.12 1.80 -25.77
CA LEU A 2 -1.45 2.33 -25.45
C LEU A 2 -1.52 3.87 -25.49
N ILE A 3 -0.61 4.55 -24.77
CA ILE A 3 -0.54 6.02 -24.71
C ILE A 3 -0.29 6.62 -26.11
N GLU A 4 0.62 6.04 -26.89
CA GLU A 4 0.94 6.51 -28.24
C GLU A 4 -0.23 6.35 -29.21
N LEU A 5 -1.01 5.28 -29.10
CA LEU A 5 -2.23 5.10 -29.90
C LEU A 5 -3.27 6.19 -29.58
N PHE A 6 -3.46 6.50 -28.29
CA PHE A 6 -4.33 7.61 -27.90
C PHE A 6 -3.80 8.96 -28.37
N ARG A 7 -2.48 9.19 -28.36
CA ARG A 7 -1.86 10.42 -28.88
C ARG A 7 -2.13 10.62 -30.37
N ILE A 8 -2.19 9.52 -31.15
CA ILE A 8 -2.53 9.56 -32.58
C ILE A 8 -4.03 9.75 -32.79
N GLU A 9 -4.86 9.04 -32.02
CA GLU A 9 -6.33 9.01 -32.19
C GLU A 9 -7.04 10.25 -31.62
N VAL A 10 -6.45 10.91 -30.63
CA VAL A 10 -7.03 12.07 -29.93
C VAL A 10 -6.16 13.30 -30.19
N PRO A 11 -6.55 14.18 -31.13
CA PRO A 11 -5.79 15.39 -31.46
C PRO A 11 -5.48 16.27 -30.25
N GLU A 12 -6.41 16.35 -29.30
CA GLU A 12 -6.27 17.14 -28.07
C GLU A 12 -5.06 16.69 -27.22
N ILE A 13 -4.64 15.42 -27.32
CA ILE A 13 -3.43 14.89 -26.66
C ILE A 13 -2.17 15.28 -27.43
N GLY A 14 -2.23 15.22 -28.76
CA GLY A 14 -1.12 15.64 -29.63
C GLY A 14 -0.81 17.14 -29.53
N GLU A 15 -1.85 17.95 -29.31
CA GLU A 15 -1.77 19.41 -29.14
C GLU A 15 -1.49 19.84 -27.69
N GLU A 16 -1.28 18.90 -26.76
CA GLU A 16 -0.99 19.15 -25.34
C GLU A 16 -2.10 19.91 -24.58
N VAL A 17 -3.33 19.90 -25.11
CA VAL A 17 -4.51 20.50 -24.47
C VAL A 17 -5.12 19.53 -23.44
N LEU A 18 -4.95 18.24 -23.67
CA LEU A 18 -5.35 17.14 -22.82
C LEU A 18 -4.14 16.25 -22.54
N GLU A 19 -4.01 15.77 -21.32
CA GLU A 19 -2.88 14.94 -20.92
C GLU A 19 -3.37 13.59 -20.38
N ILE A 20 -2.69 12.51 -20.75
CA ILE A 20 -2.81 11.21 -20.06
C ILE A 20 -1.85 11.24 -18.88
N LYS A 21 -2.40 11.26 -17.67
CA LYS A 21 -1.65 11.33 -16.41
C LYS A 21 -1.12 9.97 -15.96
N ALA A 22 -1.89 8.91 -16.20
CA ALA A 22 -1.51 7.56 -15.84
C ALA A 22 -2.16 6.54 -16.79
N ALA A 23 -1.53 5.38 -16.92
CA ALA A 23 -2.08 4.26 -17.66
C ALA A 23 -1.69 2.94 -16.99
N ALA A 24 -2.68 2.10 -16.70
CA ALA A 24 -2.51 0.74 -16.20
C ALA A 24 -3.11 -0.23 -17.21
N ARG A 25 -2.44 -1.36 -17.48
CA ARG A 25 -2.83 -2.25 -18.58
C ARG A 25 -2.51 -3.70 -18.28
N ASP A 26 -3.53 -4.54 -18.51
CA ASP A 26 -3.41 -5.98 -18.71
C ASP A 26 -3.50 -6.28 -20.22
N PRO A 27 -2.37 -6.54 -20.89
CA PRO A 27 -2.36 -6.79 -22.31
C PRO A 27 -3.31 -7.92 -22.72
N GLY A 28 -4.07 -7.70 -23.78
CA GLY A 28 -5.07 -8.62 -24.32
C GLY A 28 -6.37 -8.71 -23.54
N SER A 29 -6.54 -7.96 -22.44
CA SER A 29 -7.75 -8.02 -21.62
C SER A 29 -8.37 -6.66 -21.34
N ARG A 30 -7.72 -5.83 -20.52
CA ARG A 30 -8.31 -4.58 -20.02
C ARG A 30 -7.23 -3.56 -19.71
N ALA A 31 -7.53 -2.29 -19.96
CA ALA A 31 -6.69 -1.17 -19.60
C ALA A 31 -7.52 -0.07 -18.93
N LYS A 32 -6.87 0.72 -18.08
CA LYS A 32 -7.40 1.99 -17.56
C LYS A 32 -6.44 3.11 -17.91
N ILE A 33 -6.96 4.24 -18.38
CA ILE A 33 -6.17 5.47 -18.52
C ILE A 33 -6.82 6.60 -17.74
N ALA A 34 -5.99 7.41 -17.09
CA ALA A 34 -6.42 8.59 -16.36
C ALA A 34 -6.06 9.83 -17.17
N VAL A 35 -7.05 10.69 -17.43
CA VAL A 35 -6.89 11.87 -18.26
C VAL A 35 -7.26 13.14 -17.52
N LYS A 36 -6.52 14.23 -17.80
CA LYS A 36 -6.78 15.56 -17.26
C LYS A 36 -6.70 16.60 -18.38
N THR A 37 -7.49 17.66 -18.27
CA THR A 37 -7.25 18.91 -18.99
C THR A 37 -7.38 20.09 -18.04
N ASN A 38 -6.63 21.15 -18.30
CA ASN A 38 -6.78 22.42 -17.59
C ASN A 38 -7.77 23.36 -18.29
N ASP A 39 -8.22 23.03 -19.51
CA ASP A 39 -9.23 23.80 -20.23
C ASP A 39 -10.65 23.33 -19.86
N LYS A 40 -11.37 24.16 -19.11
CA LYS A 40 -12.74 23.88 -18.63
C LYS A 40 -13.76 23.70 -19.75
N ARG A 41 -13.43 24.06 -21.00
CA ARG A 41 -14.32 23.89 -22.16
C ARG A 41 -14.24 22.50 -22.76
N ILE A 42 -13.27 21.69 -22.33
CA ILE A 42 -13.01 20.36 -22.87
C ILE A 42 -13.38 19.33 -21.81
N ASP A 43 -14.22 18.38 -22.20
CA ASP A 43 -14.43 17.15 -21.43
C ASP A 43 -13.34 16.15 -21.83
N PRO A 44 -12.39 15.82 -20.95
CA PRO A 44 -11.27 14.97 -21.32
C PRO A 44 -11.69 13.51 -21.55
N VAL A 45 -12.70 13.03 -20.83
CA VAL A 45 -13.22 11.67 -21.05
C VAL A 45 -13.97 11.62 -22.36
N GLY A 46 -14.88 12.58 -22.60
CA GLY A 46 -15.62 12.70 -23.86
C GLY A 46 -14.71 12.88 -25.08
N ALA A 47 -13.61 13.62 -24.93
CA ALA A 47 -12.58 13.72 -25.95
C ALA A 47 -11.99 12.34 -26.25
N CYS A 48 -11.43 11.63 -25.28
CA CYS A 48 -10.82 10.33 -25.54
C CYS A 48 -11.80 9.24 -26.02
N VAL A 49 -13.08 9.31 -25.63
CA VAL A 49 -14.12 8.37 -26.06
C VAL A 49 -14.55 8.65 -27.52
N GLY A 50 -14.73 9.92 -27.89
CA GLY A 50 -15.26 10.32 -29.19
C GLY A 50 -16.74 9.99 -29.40
N MET A 51 -17.30 10.34 -30.56
CA MET A 51 -18.72 10.11 -30.85
C MET A 51 -19.06 8.61 -30.75
N ARG A 52 -19.94 8.25 -29.80
CA ARG A 52 -20.37 6.87 -29.53
C ARG A 52 -19.21 5.89 -29.28
N GLY A 53 -18.09 6.38 -28.74
CA GLY A 53 -16.93 5.54 -28.44
C GLY A 53 -16.02 5.25 -29.62
N ALA A 54 -16.19 5.94 -30.76
CA ALA A 54 -15.43 5.64 -31.98
C ALA A 54 -13.90 5.68 -31.77
N ARG A 55 -13.38 6.66 -31.01
CA ARG A 55 -11.94 6.83 -30.78
C ARG A 55 -11.38 5.73 -29.89
N VAL A 56 -12.01 5.48 -28.74
CA VAL A 56 -11.60 4.39 -27.84
C VAL A 56 -11.75 3.00 -28.48
N GLN A 57 -12.75 2.80 -29.35
CA GLN A 57 -12.92 1.56 -30.10
C GLN A 57 -11.83 1.35 -31.16
N ALA A 58 -11.36 2.42 -31.82
CA ALA A 58 -10.24 2.33 -32.75
C ALA A 58 -8.97 1.86 -32.03
N VAL A 59 -8.63 2.50 -30.89
CA VAL A 59 -7.50 2.06 -30.06
C VAL A 59 -7.69 0.64 -29.54
N SER A 60 -8.88 0.29 -29.05
CA SER A 60 -9.20 -1.08 -28.60
C SER A 60 -8.97 -2.12 -29.70
N THR A 61 -9.36 -1.81 -30.94
CA THR A 61 -9.18 -2.68 -32.11
C THR A 61 -7.70 -2.91 -32.42
N GLU A 62 -6.89 -1.85 -32.41
CA GLU A 62 -5.43 -1.94 -32.59
C GLU A 62 -4.75 -2.76 -31.47
N LEU A 63 -5.37 -2.81 -30.29
CA LEU A 63 -4.92 -3.61 -29.15
C LEU A 63 -5.55 -5.00 -29.07
N GLY A 64 -6.18 -5.48 -30.15
CA GLY A 64 -6.73 -6.83 -30.22
C GLY A 64 -8.04 -7.01 -29.44
N GLY A 65 -8.82 -5.94 -29.28
CA GLY A 65 -10.11 -5.95 -28.59
C GLY A 65 -10.01 -5.75 -27.07
N GLU A 66 -8.91 -5.20 -26.57
CA GLU A 66 -8.76 -4.83 -25.16
C GLU A 66 -9.88 -3.88 -24.72
N ARG A 67 -10.50 -4.15 -23.56
CA ARG A 67 -11.46 -3.22 -22.96
C ARG A 67 -10.72 -2.05 -22.33
N ILE A 68 -10.97 -0.83 -22.78
CA ILE A 68 -10.28 0.35 -22.27
C ILE A 68 -11.29 1.20 -21.49
N ASP A 69 -11.02 1.41 -20.20
CA ASP A 69 -11.75 2.39 -19.39
C ASP A 69 -10.95 3.70 -19.35
N ILE A 70 -11.65 4.82 -19.52
CA ILE A 70 -11.08 6.16 -19.48
C ILE A 70 -11.69 6.86 -18.27
N VAL A 71 -10.85 7.28 -17.34
CA VAL A 71 -11.28 7.89 -16.08
C VAL A 71 -10.70 9.30 -15.95
N LEU A 72 -11.40 10.17 -15.22
CA LEU A 72 -10.92 11.51 -14.93
C LEU A 72 -9.83 11.43 -13.84
N TRP A 73 -8.68 12.03 -14.11
CA TRP A 73 -7.64 12.22 -13.11
C TRP A 73 -7.99 13.40 -12.20
N ASP A 74 -7.73 13.28 -10.91
CA ASP A 74 -7.94 14.34 -9.92
C ASP A 74 -6.67 14.57 -9.09
N ASP A 75 -6.43 15.81 -8.64
CA ASP A 75 -5.29 16.13 -7.77
C ASP A 75 -5.50 15.57 -6.36
N ASN A 76 -6.76 15.39 -5.93
CA ASN A 76 -7.10 14.72 -4.68
C ASN A 76 -7.02 13.19 -4.88
N PRO A 77 -6.12 12.48 -4.16
CA PRO A 77 -5.93 11.04 -4.31
C PRO A 77 -7.21 10.21 -4.09
N ALA A 78 -8.02 10.58 -3.08
CA ALA A 78 -9.27 9.87 -2.80
C ALA A 78 -10.26 10.04 -3.96
N GLN A 79 -10.41 11.25 -4.48
CA GLN A 79 -11.28 11.49 -5.64
C GLN A 79 -10.76 10.77 -6.89
N PHE A 80 -9.44 10.73 -7.09
CA PHE A 80 -8.86 10.02 -8.21
C PHE A 80 -9.08 8.51 -8.11
N VAL A 81 -8.98 7.91 -6.91
CA VAL A 81 -9.27 6.49 -6.68
C VAL A 81 -10.76 6.19 -6.91
N ILE A 82 -11.68 7.04 -6.48
CA ILE A 82 -13.12 6.91 -6.80
C ILE A 82 -13.29 6.82 -8.33
N ASN A 83 -12.65 7.71 -9.08
CA ASN A 83 -12.72 7.71 -10.53
C ASN A 83 -12.07 6.45 -11.13
N ALA A 84 -10.94 5.98 -10.59
CA ALA A 84 -10.22 4.80 -11.06
C ALA A 84 -11.02 3.49 -10.84
N MET A 85 -11.84 3.44 -9.80
CA MET A 85 -12.72 2.31 -9.48
C MET A 85 -13.89 2.13 -10.45
N ALA A 86 -14.19 3.15 -11.26
CA ALA A 86 -15.20 3.07 -12.31
C ALA A 86 -15.01 1.80 -13.17
N PRO A 87 -16.08 1.04 -13.45
CA PRO A 87 -17.50 1.40 -13.33
C PRO A 87 -18.17 1.06 -11.98
N ALA A 88 -17.42 0.68 -10.94
CA ALA A 88 -18.02 0.40 -9.63
C ALA A 88 -18.22 1.68 -8.83
N ASP A 89 -19.38 1.81 -8.17
CA ASP A 89 -19.66 2.95 -7.29
C ASP A 89 -19.04 2.72 -5.92
N VAL A 90 -18.26 3.71 -5.47
CA VAL A 90 -17.62 3.74 -4.16
C VAL A 90 -18.53 4.46 -3.16
N ALA A 91 -18.77 3.85 -2.00
CA ALA A 91 -19.59 4.42 -0.93
C ALA A 91 -18.76 5.30 0.01
N SER A 92 -17.60 4.82 0.45
CA SER A 92 -16.65 5.57 1.27
C SER A 92 -15.22 5.08 1.05
N ILE A 93 -14.25 5.95 1.35
CA ILE A 93 -12.82 5.63 1.33
C ILE A 93 -12.21 6.07 2.66
N VAL A 94 -11.38 5.22 3.22
CA VAL A 94 -10.49 5.54 4.34
C VAL A 94 -9.06 5.50 3.81
N VAL A 95 -8.30 6.56 4.06
CA VAL A 95 -6.94 6.73 3.57
C VAL A 95 -5.98 6.53 4.73
N ASP A 96 -5.03 5.61 4.56
CA ASP A 96 -3.89 5.43 5.46
C ASP A 96 -2.65 5.93 4.70
N GLU A 97 -2.24 7.17 5.01
CA GLU A 97 -1.12 7.84 4.34
C GLU A 97 0.22 7.19 4.70
N ASP A 98 0.38 6.69 5.92
CA ASP A 98 1.61 6.09 6.40
C ASP A 98 1.91 4.76 5.69
N LYS A 99 0.88 3.94 5.48
CA LYS A 99 1.01 2.69 4.73
C LYS A 99 0.82 2.86 3.22
N HIS A 100 0.46 4.07 2.76
CA HIS A 100 0.11 4.34 1.37
C HIS A 100 -0.99 3.39 0.84
N THR A 101 -1.99 3.13 1.68
CA THR A 101 -3.12 2.24 1.37
C THR A 101 -4.47 2.97 1.48
N MET A 102 -5.47 2.49 0.76
CA MET A 102 -6.85 2.98 0.85
C MET A 102 -7.82 1.82 1.00
N ASP A 103 -8.64 1.87 2.05
CA ASP A 103 -9.78 0.98 2.20
C ASP A 103 -10.98 1.58 1.49
N ILE A 104 -11.53 0.82 0.55
CA ILE A 104 -12.64 1.22 -0.32
C ILE A 104 -13.86 0.39 0.08
N ALA A 105 -14.85 1.06 0.67
CA ALA A 105 -16.13 0.44 0.95
C ALA A 105 -17.08 0.63 -0.24
N VAL A 106 -17.73 -0.47 -0.60
CA VAL A 106 -18.78 -0.51 -1.62
C VAL A 106 -20.01 -1.24 -1.09
N GLU A 107 -21.16 -0.95 -1.68
CA GLU A 107 -22.37 -1.73 -1.42
C GLU A 107 -22.16 -3.19 -1.81
N ALA A 108 -22.77 -4.13 -1.08
CA ALA A 108 -22.59 -5.56 -1.31
C ALA A 108 -22.91 -5.99 -2.76
N GLY A 109 -23.88 -5.33 -3.40
CA GLY A 109 -24.23 -5.55 -4.81
C GLY A 109 -23.14 -5.11 -5.81
N ASN A 110 -22.30 -4.15 -5.41
CA ASN A 110 -21.21 -3.60 -6.24
C ASN A 110 -19.85 -4.26 -5.97
N LEU A 111 -19.71 -5.03 -4.89
CA LEU A 111 -18.44 -5.67 -4.51
C LEU A 111 -17.82 -6.50 -5.64
N ALA A 112 -18.61 -7.35 -6.30
CA ALA A 112 -18.13 -8.18 -7.40
C ALA A 112 -17.62 -7.36 -8.59
N GLN A 113 -18.25 -6.22 -8.87
CA GLN A 113 -17.85 -5.31 -9.94
C GLN A 113 -16.59 -4.52 -9.58
N ALA A 114 -16.50 -4.08 -8.31
CA ALA A 114 -15.37 -3.34 -7.76
C ALA A 114 -14.08 -4.16 -7.79
N ILE A 115 -14.15 -5.44 -7.38
CA ILE A 115 -13.04 -6.40 -7.48
C ILE A 115 -12.76 -6.73 -8.96
N GLY A 116 -13.82 -7.02 -9.73
CA GLY A 116 -13.71 -7.48 -11.10
C GLY A 116 -13.21 -8.93 -11.21
N ARG A 117 -13.21 -9.48 -12.43
CA ARG A 117 -12.76 -10.86 -12.68
C ARG A 117 -11.29 -11.02 -12.23
N ASN A 118 -11.03 -11.97 -11.33
CA ASN A 118 -9.69 -12.22 -10.76
C ASN A 118 -9.02 -10.96 -10.17
N GLY A 119 -9.80 -10.05 -9.57
CA GLY A 119 -9.26 -8.81 -9.00
C GLY A 119 -8.75 -7.81 -10.04
N GLN A 120 -9.09 -7.98 -11.32
CA GLN A 120 -8.56 -7.14 -12.40
C GLN A 120 -8.91 -5.66 -12.22
N ASN A 121 -10.12 -5.32 -11.74
CA ASN A 121 -10.51 -3.92 -11.65
C ASN A 121 -9.75 -3.20 -10.53
N VAL A 122 -9.71 -3.80 -9.33
CA VAL A 122 -8.94 -3.26 -8.20
C VAL A 122 -7.44 -3.20 -8.50
N ARG A 123 -6.87 -4.21 -9.16
CA ARG A 123 -5.45 -4.21 -9.53
C ARG A 123 -5.11 -3.12 -10.54
N LEU A 124 -5.93 -2.93 -11.57
CA LEU A 124 -5.74 -1.84 -12.53
C LEU A 124 -5.94 -0.47 -11.87
N ALA A 125 -6.91 -0.32 -10.96
CA ALA A 125 -7.11 0.93 -10.23
C ALA A 125 -5.92 1.24 -9.31
N SER A 126 -5.40 0.24 -8.59
CA SER A 126 -4.21 0.34 -7.74
C SER A 126 -2.97 0.72 -8.54
N GLN A 127 -2.72 0.07 -9.67
CA GLN A 127 -1.61 0.44 -10.57
C GLN A 127 -1.77 1.84 -11.17
N LEU A 128 -3.00 2.28 -11.43
CA LEU A 128 -3.29 3.58 -12.03
C LEU A 128 -3.12 4.72 -11.02
N SER A 129 -3.55 4.52 -9.77
CA SER A 129 -3.43 5.51 -8.69
C SER A 129 -2.06 5.49 -8.01
N GLY A 130 -1.37 4.35 -8.05
CA GLY A 130 -0.16 4.10 -7.28
C GLY A 130 -0.42 3.69 -5.83
N TRP A 131 -1.68 3.61 -5.40
CA TRP A 131 -2.07 3.23 -4.03
C TRP A 131 -2.41 1.76 -3.93
N GLU A 132 -2.13 1.14 -2.79
CA GLU A 132 -2.67 -0.19 -2.49
C GLU A 132 -4.14 -0.06 -2.09
N LEU A 133 -5.02 -0.82 -2.75
CA LEU A 133 -6.47 -0.66 -2.61
C LEU A 133 -7.11 -1.91 -2.02
N ASN A 134 -7.70 -1.77 -0.83
CA ASN A 134 -8.42 -2.85 -0.15
C ASN A 134 -9.92 -2.65 -0.36
N VAL A 135 -10.55 -3.52 -1.15
CA VAL A 135 -11.99 -3.40 -1.44
C VAL A 135 -12.78 -4.31 -0.52
N MET A 136 -13.74 -3.74 0.20
CA MET A 136 -14.60 -4.45 1.15
C MET A 136 -16.03 -3.90 1.14
N THR A 137 -16.95 -4.54 1.86
CA THR A 137 -18.30 -3.99 2.01
C THR A 137 -18.33 -2.86 3.03
N VAL A 138 -19.39 -2.05 3.01
CA VAL A 138 -19.62 -1.03 4.05
C VAL A 138 -19.68 -1.67 5.45
N ASP A 139 -20.32 -2.83 5.58
CA ASP A 139 -20.43 -3.57 6.84
C ASP A 139 -19.04 -4.07 7.31
N ASP A 140 -18.23 -4.58 6.40
CA ASP A 140 -16.87 -5.03 6.71
C ASP A 140 -15.97 -3.85 7.15
N LEU A 141 -16.09 -2.69 6.50
CA LEU A 141 -15.35 -1.50 6.88
C LEU A 141 -15.74 -1.04 8.30
N GLN A 142 -17.03 -1.05 8.63
CA GLN A 142 -17.50 -0.74 9.99
C GLN A 142 -16.96 -1.73 11.02
N ALA A 143 -16.97 -3.02 10.71
CA ALA A 143 -16.42 -4.05 11.58
C ALA A 143 -14.90 -3.87 11.78
N LYS A 144 -14.17 -3.52 10.72
CA LYS A 144 -12.74 -3.21 10.78
C LYS A 144 -12.46 -2.01 11.70
N HIS A 145 -13.17 -0.91 11.51
CA HIS A 145 -13.04 0.27 12.39
C HIS A 145 -13.35 -0.03 13.84
N GLN A 146 -14.39 -0.82 14.12
CA GLN A 146 -14.70 -1.24 15.48
C GLN A 146 -13.56 -2.08 16.08
N ALA A 147 -13.00 -3.01 15.32
CA ALA A 147 -11.88 -3.82 15.77
C ALA A 147 -10.62 -2.99 16.04
N GLU A 148 -10.31 -2.03 15.17
CA GLU A 148 -9.19 -1.09 15.34
C GLU A 148 -9.37 -0.20 16.57
N ALA A 149 -10.57 0.34 16.79
CA ALA A 149 -10.88 1.13 17.97
C ALA A 149 -10.69 0.33 19.27
N HIS A 150 -11.18 -0.92 19.33
CA HIS A 150 -10.97 -1.78 20.50
C HIS A 150 -9.48 -2.10 20.70
N ALA A 151 -8.73 -2.37 19.63
CA ALA A 151 -7.30 -2.63 19.72
C ALA A 151 -6.51 -1.40 20.21
N ALA A 152 -6.90 -0.20 19.79
CA ALA A 152 -6.32 1.05 20.27
C ALA A 152 -6.64 1.28 21.75
N ILE A 153 -7.89 1.06 22.18
CA ILE A 153 -8.30 1.14 23.59
C ILE A 153 -7.48 0.17 24.46
N ASP A 154 -7.34 -1.09 24.05
CA ASP A 154 -6.55 -2.09 24.76
C ASP A 154 -5.08 -1.66 24.88
N THR A 155 -4.52 -1.13 23.79
CA THR A 155 -3.14 -0.63 23.75
C THR A 155 -2.95 0.54 24.70
N PHE A 156 -3.85 1.53 24.66
CA PHE A 156 -3.78 2.70 25.53
C PHE A 156 -3.95 2.33 27.00
N THR A 157 -4.93 1.50 27.34
CA THR A 157 -5.14 1.01 28.71
C THR A 157 -3.91 0.28 29.24
N LYS A 158 -3.27 -0.55 28.41
CA LYS A 158 -2.10 -1.34 28.80
C LYS A 158 -0.83 -0.49 28.99
N TYR A 159 -0.60 0.50 28.12
CA TYR A 159 0.69 1.21 28.04
C TYR A 159 0.66 2.61 28.66
N LEU A 160 -0.50 3.26 28.74
CA LEU A 160 -0.63 4.63 29.22
C LEU A 160 -1.13 4.72 30.67
N ASP A 161 -1.46 3.59 31.31
CA ASP A 161 -1.96 3.54 32.70
C ASP A 161 -3.16 4.50 32.88
N ILE A 162 -4.15 4.32 32.00
CA ILE A 162 -5.44 5.02 31.98
C ILE A 162 -6.57 4.00 32.05
N ASP A 163 -7.77 4.44 32.41
CA ASP A 163 -8.96 3.59 32.35
C ASP A 163 -9.55 3.52 30.92
N GLU A 164 -10.43 2.55 30.73
CA GLU A 164 -11.07 2.26 29.43
C GLU A 164 -11.97 3.43 28.97
N ASP A 165 -12.62 4.11 29.92
CA ASP A 165 -13.46 5.28 29.63
C ASP A 165 -12.61 6.42 29.04
N PHE A 166 -11.45 6.70 29.64
CA PHE A 166 -10.53 7.71 29.14
C PHE A 166 -9.86 7.31 27.83
N ALA A 167 -9.51 6.02 27.67
CA ALA A 167 -8.98 5.49 26.41
C ALA A 167 -9.99 5.64 25.25
N THR A 168 -11.28 5.41 25.54
CA THR A 168 -12.36 5.58 24.56
C THR A 168 -12.46 7.04 24.09
N VAL A 169 -12.36 8.01 25.00
CA VAL A 169 -12.36 9.44 24.64
C VAL A 169 -11.18 9.77 23.71
N LEU A 170 -9.98 9.25 23.98
CA LEU A 170 -8.83 9.47 23.09
C LEU A 170 -9.07 8.91 21.68
N VAL A 171 -9.67 7.73 21.56
CA VAL A 171 -9.99 7.13 20.26
C VAL A 171 -11.11 7.90 19.54
N GLU A 172 -12.11 8.41 20.26
CA GLU A 172 -13.17 9.26 19.69
C GLU A 172 -12.65 10.61 19.17
N GLU A 173 -11.63 11.17 19.83
CA GLU A 173 -10.90 12.37 19.37
C GLU A 173 -9.94 12.07 18.20
N GLY A 174 -9.83 10.81 17.78
CA GLY A 174 -9.11 10.39 16.58
C GLY A 174 -7.70 9.84 16.81
N PHE A 175 -7.30 9.62 18.06
CA PHE A 175 -6.00 9.00 18.36
C PHE A 175 -6.08 7.49 18.22
N SER A 176 -5.27 6.95 17.31
CA SER A 176 -5.26 5.52 16.96
C SER A 176 -3.97 4.80 17.36
N SER A 177 -2.91 5.56 17.68
CA SER A 177 -1.57 5.01 17.97
C SER A 177 -0.86 5.71 19.13
N LEU A 178 0.13 5.02 19.72
CA LEU A 178 0.97 5.59 20.78
C LEU A 178 1.92 6.67 20.22
N GLU A 179 2.29 6.54 18.94
CA GLU A 179 3.12 7.48 18.19
C GLU A 179 2.45 8.84 18.06
N GLU A 180 1.16 8.87 17.67
CA GLU A 180 0.38 10.09 17.61
C GLU A 180 0.38 10.80 18.96
N LEU A 181 0.02 10.09 20.04
CA LEU A 181 0.01 10.66 21.38
C LEU A 181 1.39 11.16 21.81
N ALA A 182 2.47 10.48 21.44
CA ALA A 182 3.83 10.88 21.81
C ALA A 182 4.31 12.17 21.11
N TYR A 183 3.88 12.41 19.87
CA TYR A 183 4.47 13.44 18.99
C TYR A 183 3.53 14.57 18.56
N VAL A 184 2.21 14.41 18.65
CA VAL A 184 1.22 15.45 18.35
C VAL A 184 1.47 16.73 19.16
N PRO A 185 1.24 17.94 18.61
CA PRO A 185 1.41 19.20 19.33
C PRO A 185 0.62 19.23 20.65
N MET A 186 1.24 19.71 21.75
CA MET A 186 0.57 19.76 23.07
C MET A 186 -0.77 20.49 23.04
N LYS A 187 -0.89 21.49 22.16
CA LYS A 187 -2.10 22.28 22.02
C LYS A 187 -3.30 21.44 21.59
N GLU A 188 -3.12 20.46 20.71
CA GLU A 188 -4.20 19.61 20.21
C GLU A 188 -4.70 18.67 21.32
N LEU A 189 -3.80 18.10 22.11
CA LEU A 189 -4.16 17.28 23.28
C LEU A 189 -4.86 18.10 24.37
N LEU A 190 -4.51 19.37 24.53
CA LEU A 190 -5.15 20.30 25.48
C LEU A 190 -6.53 20.78 25.02
N GLU A 191 -6.90 20.57 23.76
CA GLU A 191 -8.25 20.90 23.26
C GLU A 191 -9.28 19.82 23.65
N ILE A 192 -8.83 18.62 24.04
CA ILE A 192 -9.67 17.54 24.53
C ILE A 192 -10.20 17.88 25.93
N ASP A 193 -11.52 17.72 26.11
CA ASP A 193 -12.17 18.03 27.39
C ASP A 193 -11.68 17.08 28.50
N GLY A 194 -11.32 17.65 29.66
CA GLY A 194 -10.80 16.90 30.79
C GLY A 194 -9.28 16.69 30.82
N LEU A 195 -8.52 17.19 29.84
CA LEU A 195 -7.05 17.17 29.86
C LEU A 195 -6.46 18.49 30.37
N ASP A 196 -5.47 18.39 31.25
CA ASP A 196 -4.66 19.52 31.74
C ASP A 196 -3.20 19.36 31.28
N GLU A 197 -2.41 20.41 31.46
CA GLU A 197 -1.00 20.41 31.00
C GLU A 197 -0.18 19.29 31.65
N ALA A 198 -0.45 18.98 32.92
CA ALA A 198 0.28 17.94 33.65
C ALA A 198 -0.11 16.53 33.18
N THR A 199 -1.40 16.27 32.91
CA THR A 199 -1.87 14.98 32.41
C THR A 199 -1.42 14.74 30.98
N VAL A 200 -1.44 15.76 30.12
CA VAL A 200 -0.90 15.67 28.75
C VAL A 200 0.59 15.36 28.78
N GLU A 201 1.39 16.07 29.57
CA GLU A 201 2.83 15.77 29.69
C GLU A 201 3.09 14.34 30.17
N ALA A 202 2.35 13.89 31.18
CA ALA A 202 2.46 12.52 31.70
C ALA A 202 2.06 11.46 30.65
N LEU A 203 0.98 11.68 29.91
CA LEU A 203 0.54 10.78 28.83
C LEU A 203 1.59 10.68 27.73
N ARG A 204 2.17 11.80 27.31
CA ARG A 204 3.24 11.83 26.31
C ARG A 204 4.48 11.09 26.77
N GLU A 205 4.88 11.28 28.03
CA GLU A 205 6.03 10.58 28.59
C GLU A 205 5.78 9.07 28.66
N ARG A 206 4.59 8.65 29.13
CA ARG A 206 4.19 7.24 29.14
C ARG A 206 4.15 6.63 27.75
N ALA A 207 3.60 7.33 26.76
CA ALA A 207 3.59 6.90 25.36
C ALA A 207 5.02 6.69 24.84
N LYS A 208 5.94 7.65 25.06
CA LYS A 208 7.35 7.51 24.65
C LYS A 208 8.06 6.34 25.34
N ASN A 209 7.81 6.16 26.63
CA ASN A 209 8.38 5.04 27.39
C ASN A 209 7.83 3.70 26.91
N ALA A 210 6.54 3.63 26.58
CA ALA A 210 5.90 2.46 26.00
C ALA A 210 6.49 2.12 24.63
N LEU A 211 6.65 3.12 23.75
CA LEU A 211 7.29 2.94 22.44
C LEU A 211 8.73 2.45 22.58
N THR A 212 9.49 3.01 23.52
CA THR A 212 10.86 2.56 23.80
C THR A 212 10.87 1.12 24.30
N THR A 213 9.95 0.77 25.20
CA THR A 213 9.82 -0.60 25.73
C THR A 213 9.41 -1.59 24.63
N LEU A 214 8.51 -1.18 23.74
CA LEU A 214 8.09 -1.97 22.58
C LEU A 214 9.23 -2.17 21.60
N ALA A 215 10.01 -1.12 21.30
CA ALA A 215 11.18 -1.22 20.44
C ALA A 215 12.25 -2.15 21.03
N LEU A 216 12.53 -2.04 22.33
CA LEU A 216 13.44 -2.94 23.03
C LEU A 216 12.92 -4.37 23.08
N ALA A 217 11.62 -4.58 23.34
CA ALA A 217 11.00 -5.89 23.31
C ALA A 217 11.01 -6.50 21.90
N GLN A 218 10.85 -5.68 20.85
CA GLN A 218 11.00 -6.10 19.47
C GLN A 218 12.44 -6.52 19.20
N GLU A 219 13.43 -5.73 19.63
CA GLU A 219 14.85 -6.09 19.56
C GLU A 219 15.19 -7.36 20.36
N GLU A 220 14.60 -7.57 21.54
CA GLU A 220 14.78 -8.77 22.37
C GLU A 220 14.06 -9.99 21.79
N SER A 221 12.89 -9.80 21.17
CA SER A 221 12.18 -10.86 20.45
C SER A 221 12.91 -11.28 19.17
N LEU A 222 13.64 -10.35 18.56
CA LEU A 222 14.62 -10.60 17.52
C LEU A 222 15.90 -11.26 18.09
N GLY A 223 16.21 -11.04 19.38
CA GLY A 223 17.22 -11.76 20.15
C GLY A 223 18.60 -11.87 19.49
N ASP A 224 19.28 -12.99 19.75
CA ASP A 224 20.49 -13.49 19.04
C ASP A 224 20.17 -13.98 17.60
N ASN A 225 18.91 -13.97 17.18
CA ASN A 225 18.45 -14.33 15.84
C ASN A 225 18.44 -13.08 14.94
N LYS A 226 19.55 -12.35 14.90
CA LYS A 226 19.80 -11.39 13.82
C LYS A 226 20.61 -12.11 12.74
N PRO A 227 20.32 -11.90 11.45
CA PRO A 227 21.19 -12.45 10.41
C PRO A 227 22.57 -11.84 10.63
N ALA A 228 23.62 -12.65 10.64
CA ALA A 228 24.98 -12.22 10.83
C ALA A 228 25.32 -11.11 9.83
N ASP A 229 26.19 -10.17 10.22
CA ASP A 229 26.55 -9.03 9.39
C ASP A 229 27.04 -9.46 8.00
N ASP A 230 27.72 -10.61 7.91
CA ASP A 230 28.20 -11.16 6.64
C ASP A 230 27.05 -11.57 5.71
N LEU A 231 25.94 -12.09 6.26
CA LEU A 231 24.74 -12.43 5.50
C LEU A 231 24.02 -11.16 5.04
N LEU A 232 23.92 -10.15 5.92
CA LEU A 232 23.31 -8.85 5.58
C LEU A 232 24.10 -8.06 4.52
N ASN A 233 25.40 -8.31 4.40
CA ASN A 233 26.30 -7.66 3.43
C ASN A 233 26.37 -8.39 2.08
N LEU A 234 25.63 -9.49 1.90
CA LEU A 234 25.59 -10.23 0.65
C LEU A 234 24.97 -9.36 -0.47
N GLU A 235 25.71 -9.17 -1.57
CA GLU A 235 25.23 -8.39 -2.71
C GLU A 235 23.95 -9.03 -3.30
N GLY A 236 22.88 -8.23 -3.40
CA GLY A 236 21.59 -8.67 -3.92
C GLY A 236 20.61 -9.22 -2.89
N LEU A 237 21.01 -9.32 -1.61
CA LEU A 237 20.10 -9.65 -0.52
C LEU A 237 19.41 -8.42 0.06
N ASP A 238 18.09 -8.44 0.11
CA ASP A 238 17.31 -7.41 0.82
C ASP A 238 17.26 -7.75 2.33
N ARG A 239 17.32 -6.74 3.18
CA ARG A 239 17.22 -6.90 4.63
C ARG A 239 15.93 -7.60 5.01
N ALA A 240 14.81 -7.25 4.39
CA ALA A 240 13.52 -7.89 4.66
C ALA A 240 13.55 -9.41 4.36
N LEU A 241 14.24 -9.83 3.30
CA LEU A 241 14.41 -11.25 2.94
C LEU A 241 15.32 -11.98 3.93
N ALA A 242 16.39 -11.34 4.39
CA ALA A 242 17.28 -11.91 5.41
C ALA A 242 16.54 -12.19 6.73
N PHE A 243 15.62 -11.32 7.14
CA PHE A 243 14.80 -11.54 8.33
C PHE A 243 13.79 -12.69 8.15
N ASN A 244 13.24 -12.89 6.96
CA ASN A 244 12.36 -14.04 6.67
C ASN A 244 13.08 -15.40 6.77
N TRP A 245 14.40 -15.41 6.55
CA TRP A 245 15.24 -16.61 6.63
C TRP A 245 15.54 -17.08 8.04
N LEU A 246 15.47 -16.19 9.03
CA LEU A 246 15.63 -16.53 10.45
C LEU A 246 14.60 -17.55 10.94
N ALA A 247 13.36 -17.45 10.44
CA ALA A 247 12.29 -18.39 10.78
C ALA A 247 12.61 -19.84 10.34
N ARG A 248 13.55 -20.00 9.39
CA ARG A 248 14.05 -21.30 8.91
C ARG A 248 15.41 -21.67 9.49
N GLY A 249 15.92 -20.89 10.45
CA GLY A 249 17.19 -21.15 11.11
C GLY A 249 18.42 -20.76 10.29
N VAL A 250 18.25 -19.98 9.21
CA VAL A 250 19.37 -19.44 8.43
C VAL A 250 19.78 -18.11 9.04
N CYS A 251 20.85 -18.13 9.83
CA CYS A 251 21.34 -16.96 10.55
C CYS A 251 22.69 -16.48 10.01
N THR A 252 23.45 -17.30 9.29
CA THR A 252 24.79 -16.99 8.76
C THR A 252 24.89 -17.22 7.26
N LEU A 253 25.96 -16.72 6.62
CA LEU A 253 26.26 -17.05 5.21
C LEU A 253 26.49 -18.55 5.01
N GLU A 254 27.04 -19.24 6.00
CA GLU A 254 27.26 -20.69 5.96
C GLU A 254 25.92 -21.44 5.95
N ASP A 255 24.98 -21.04 6.81
CA ASP A 255 23.64 -21.63 6.83
C ASP A 255 22.91 -21.45 5.50
N LEU A 256 23.12 -20.30 4.83
CA LEU A 256 22.57 -20.03 3.49
C LEU A 256 23.24 -20.89 2.41
N ALA A 257 24.56 -21.06 2.49
CA ALA A 257 25.31 -21.89 1.55
C ALA A 257 24.91 -23.38 1.62
N GLU A 258 24.43 -23.84 2.78
CA GLU A 258 23.92 -25.18 3.01
C GLU A 258 22.49 -25.41 2.48
N GLN A 259 21.72 -24.36 2.18
CA GLN A 259 20.36 -24.49 1.66
C GLN A 259 20.31 -24.97 0.20
N GLY A 260 19.21 -25.63 -0.17
CA GLY A 260 18.80 -25.86 -1.55
C GLY A 260 17.89 -24.75 -2.08
N VAL A 261 17.74 -24.68 -3.41
CA VAL A 261 16.79 -23.74 -4.06
C VAL A 261 15.36 -24.06 -3.63
N ASP A 262 15.01 -25.35 -3.56
CA ASP A 262 13.69 -25.82 -3.12
C ASP A 262 13.40 -25.41 -1.66
N ASP A 263 14.43 -25.30 -0.82
CA ASP A 263 14.29 -24.90 0.59
C ASP A 263 14.03 -23.40 0.75
N LEU A 264 14.21 -22.58 -0.30
CA LEU A 264 14.00 -21.13 -0.30
C LEU A 264 12.88 -20.67 -1.25
N ALA A 265 12.41 -21.54 -2.15
CA ALA A 265 11.40 -21.24 -3.17
C ALA A 265 10.01 -20.89 -2.58
N ASP A 266 9.70 -21.40 -1.38
CA ASP A 266 8.41 -21.17 -0.70
C ASP A 266 8.31 -19.80 -0.01
N ILE A 267 9.28 -18.90 -0.19
CA ILE A 267 9.32 -17.60 0.47
C ILE A 267 8.69 -16.54 -0.43
N GLU A 268 7.76 -15.79 0.16
CA GLU A 268 7.08 -14.70 -0.53
C GLU A 268 8.09 -13.64 -0.99
N GLY A 269 8.17 -13.40 -2.30
CA GLY A 269 9.16 -12.50 -2.92
C GLY A 269 10.48 -13.16 -3.33
N MET A 270 10.62 -14.49 -3.21
CA MET A 270 11.74 -15.27 -3.71
C MET A 270 11.36 -16.00 -5.01
N THR A 271 12.25 -15.98 -6.01
CA THR A 271 12.14 -16.83 -7.21
C THR A 271 13.24 -17.88 -7.19
N ASP A 272 13.03 -19.02 -7.84
CA ASP A 272 14.03 -20.09 -7.94
C ASP A 272 15.38 -19.58 -8.48
N GLU A 273 15.33 -18.68 -9.47
CA GLU A 273 16.51 -18.03 -10.04
C GLU A 273 17.26 -17.18 -9.00
N LYS A 274 16.54 -16.32 -8.27
CA LYS A 274 17.12 -15.45 -7.25
C LYS A 274 17.66 -16.23 -6.05
N ALA A 275 16.95 -17.29 -5.64
CA ALA A 275 17.41 -18.21 -4.60
C ALA A 275 18.72 -18.90 -5.02
N GLY A 276 18.80 -19.39 -6.26
CA GLY A 276 20.01 -20.00 -6.80
C GLY A 276 21.20 -19.03 -6.85
N GLU A 277 20.98 -17.78 -7.28
CA GLU A 277 22.02 -16.75 -7.30
C GLU A 277 22.56 -16.46 -5.90
N LEU A 278 21.69 -16.29 -4.92
CA LEU A 278 22.08 -15.97 -3.53
C LEU A 278 22.81 -17.14 -2.85
N ILE A 279 22.35 -18.39 -3.04
CA ILE A 279 23.04 -19.59 -2.53
C ILE A 279 24.43 -19.71 -3.15
N MET A 280 24.55 -19.49 -4.46
CA MET A 280 25.84 -19.55 -5.14
C MET A 280 26.77 -18.43 -4.71
N ALA A 281 26.26 -17.21 -4.49
CA ALA A 281 27.02 -16.10 -3.95
C ALA A 281 27.54 -16.41 -2.53
N ALA A 282 26.69 -16.97 -1.66
CA ALA A 282 27.07 -17.40 -0.33
C ALA A 282 28.14 -18.51 -0.36
N ARG A 283 27.97 -19.54 -1.20
CA ARG A 283 28.98 -20.60 -1.39
C ARG A 283 30.31 -20.06 -1.91
N ASN A 284 30.28 -19.09 -2.83
CA ASN A 284 31.49 -18.47 -3.34
C ASN A 284 32.27 -17.76 -2.23
N ILE A 285 31.57 -17.05 -1.35
CA ILE A 285 32.21 -16.34 -0.22
C ILE A 285 32.71 -17.34 0.83
N CYS A 286 31.91 -18.33 1.22
CA CYS A 286 32.26 -19.29 2.28
C CYS A 286 33.32 -20.32 1.87
N TRP A 287 33.32 -20.79 0.62
CA TRP A 287 34.19 -21.89 0.17
C TRP A 287 35.35 -21.43 -0.70
N PHE A 288 35.29 -20.23 -1.28
CA PHE A 288 36.31 -19.70 -2.19
C PHE A 288 36.84 -18.31 -1.77
N GLY A 289 36.46 -17.81 -0.59
CA GLY A 289 36.87 -16.50 -0.06
C GLY A 289 38.34 -16.36 0.35
N ASP A 290 39.11 -17.45 0.43
CA ASP A 290 40.53 -17.43 0.80
C ASP A 290 41.47 -17.02 -0.36
N GLU A 291 40.96 -16.69 -1.55
CA GLU A 291 41.77 -16.31 -2.73
C GLU A 291 41.93 -14.79 -2.97
N ALA A 292 41.74 -13.94 -1.94
CA ALA A 292 41.95 -12.48 -2.04
C ALA A 292 43.26 -11.99 -1.37
#